data_AF-A0AA87ZLW7-F1
#
_entry.id   AF-A0AA87ZLW7-F1
#
_cell.length_a   1.000
_cell.length_b   1.000
_cell.length_c   1.000
_cell.angle_alpha   90.00
_cell.angle_beta   90.00
_cell.angle_gamma   90.00
#
_symmetry.space_group_name_H-M   'P 1'
#
loop_
_entity.id
_entity.type
_entity.pdbx_description
1 polymer ?
#
loop_
_entity_poly.entity_id
_entity_poly.type
_entity_poly.pdbx_seq_one_letter_code
_entity_poly.pdbx_strand_id
1 'polypeptide(L)'
;MQVAFEKCKIVRASHLTVSAPGKSPNTDGIHVTHTQDIEISHSDVGSGDDCISIVSGSRAVRATDITCGPGHGISIGSLGRGNAEAHVSDVIVNGARFYETTNGVRIKTWQGGSGSANNMTFMNIEMNNVQNPIIIDQNYCAPKKECEEKNSAIQVRDLWYQNITGTSATRVAIKFDCSNTVKCEGIVLQDVNLRQYRLGDEVQASCKNVELTDIGVVTPRCPNAQEGNPPSAPAPPPPPSVPALPPPPLLAPAPPPPPPPSTPIPPPPSTPVPQPPPPSAPAPPLPPSAPTLPPPPPPPLPPSP
;
A
#
# COMPACT_ATOMS: atom_id res chain seq x y z
N MET A 1 9.03 8.10 -5.15
CA MET A 1 8.24 6.94 -4.68
C MET A 1 9.18 5.85 -4.19
N GLN A 2 8.78 5.05 -3.20
CA GLN A 2 9.58 3.98 -2.58
C GLN A 2 9.16 2.59 -3.09
N VAL A 3 7.85 2.31 -3.11
CA VAL A 3 7.27 1.06 -3.63
C VAL A 3 6.23 1.41 -4.70
N ALA A 4 6.25 0.68 -5.81
CA ALA A 4 5.31 0.89 -6.91
C ALA A 4 4.71 -0.45 -7.38
N PHE A 5 3.39 -0.51 -7.44
CA PHE A 5 2.63 -1.56 -8.10
C PHE A 5 2.03 -0.99 -9.38
N GLU A 6 2.62 -1.35 -10.52
CA GLU A 6 2.21 -0.90 -11.84
C GLU A 6 1.74 -2.08 -12.68
N LYS A 7 0.54 -1.98 -13.28
CA LYS A 7 0.01 -2.98 -14.23
C LYS A 7 -0.06 -4.40 -13.65
N CYS A 8 -0.26 -4.50 -12.34
CA CYS A 8 -0.34 -5.77 -11.63
C CYS A 8 -1.80 -6.26 -11.54
N LYS A 9 -1.95 -7.57 -11.28
CA LYS A 9 -3.23 -8.20 -10.97
C LYS A 9 -3.01 -9.14 -9.78
N ILE A 10 -3.95 -9.16 -8.84
CA ILE A 10 -3.92 -10.07 -7.68
C ILE A 10 -2.61 -9.88 -6.89
N VAL A 11 -2.53 -8.79 -6.14
CA VAL A 11 -1.35 -8.45 -5.34
C VAL A 11 -1.69 -8.52 -3.86
N ARG A 12 -0.79 -9.10 -3.07
CA ARG A 12 -0.83 -9.04 -1.61
C ARG A 12 0.49 -8.48 -1.10
N ALA A 13 0.40 -7.34 -0.44
CA ALA A 13 1.49 -6.69 0.26
C ALA A 13 1.09 -6.55 1.74
N SER A 14 1.93 -7.00 2.65
CA SER A 14 1.63 -6.90 4.08
C SER A 14 2.89 -6.72 4.90
N HIS A 15 2.77 -6.12 6.09
CA HIS A 15 3.91 -5.96 7.01
C HIS A 15 5.07 -5.19 6.38
N LEU A 16 4.76 -4.20 5.53
CA LEU A 16 5.76 -3.32 4.95
C LEU A 16 6.09 -2.21 5.94
N THR A 17 7.38 -1.89 6.04
CA THR A 17 7.85 -0.66 6.69
C THR A 17 8.54 0.20 5.64
N VAL A 18 7.93 1.34 5.32
CA VAL A 18 8.49 2.33 4.40
C VAL A 18 8.78 3.60 5.20
N SER A 19 10.00 4.13 5.09
CA SER A 19 10.41 5.29 5.85
C SER A 19 11.21 6.26 4.99
N ALA A 20 10.74 7.51 4.93
CA ALA A 20 11.48 8.64 4.40
C ALA A 20 11.21 9.88 5.27
N PRO A 21 12.13 10.87 5.32
CA PRO A 21 11.91 12.10 6.07
C PRO A 21 10.67 12.87 5.56
N GLY A 22 9.87 13.44 6.47
CA GLY A 22 8.63 14.16 6.12
C GLY A 22 8.79 15.39 5.22
N LYS A 23 10.01 15.90 5.04
CA LYS A 23 10.33 17.01 4.11
C LYS A 23 10.99 16.53 2.81
N SER A 24 11.06 15.22 2.57
CA SER A 24 11.69 14.65 1.39
C SER A 24 10.72 14.68 0.19
N PRO A 25 10.94 15.56 -0.81
CA PRO A 25 9.98 15.75 -1.88
C PRO A 25 9.81 14.47 -2.73
N ASN A 26 8.59 14.20 -3.20
CA ASN A 26 8.28 13.14 -4.17
C ASN A 26 8.62 11.71 -3.69
N THR A 27 8.61 11.49 -2.38
CA THR A 27 8.87 10.20 -1.75
C THR A 27 7.59 9.44 -1.39
N ASP A 28 6.63 9.33 -2.32
CA ASP A 28 5.44 8.49 -2.12
C ASP A 28 5.83 7.14 -1.53
N GLY A 29 5.15 6.72 -0.46
CA GLY A 29 5.43 5.45 0.20
C GLY A 29 5.10 4.28 -0.72
N ILE A 30 3.81 4.04 -0.93
CA ILE A 30 3.31 3.00 -1.83
C ILE A 30 2.48 3.64 -2.95
N HIS A 31 2.85 3.41 -4.20
CA HIS A 31 2.14 3.88 -5.38
C HIS A 31 1.43 2.73 -6.08
N VAL A 32 0.13 2.89 -6.38
CA VAL A 32 -0.71 1.91 -7.04
C VAL A 32 -1.28 2.52 -8.32
N THR A 33 -0.91 1.97 -9.48
CA THR A 33 -1.32 2.46 -10.80
C THR A 33 -1.65 1.31 -11.73
N HIS A 34 -2.72 1.44 -12.54
CA HIS A 34 -3.16 0.41 -13.49
C HIS A 34 -3.25 -1.01 -12.89
N THR A 35 -3.55 -1.10 -11.59
CA THR A 35 -3.46 -2.35 -10.84
C THR A 35 -4.84 -2.79 -10.37
N GLN A 36 -5.10 -4.09 -10.48
CA GLN A 36 -6.38 -4.69 -10.12
C GLN A 36 -6.21 -5.71 -8.97
N ASP A 37 -7.18 -5.75 -8.05
CA ASP A 37 -7.27 -6.74 -6.97
C ASP A 37 -6.00 -6.73 -6.10
N ILE A 38 -5.71 -5.58 -5.49
CA ILE A 38 -4.55 -5.40 -4.61
C ILE A 38 -5.00 -5.23 -3.17
N GLU A 39 -4.36 -5.98 -2.27
CA GLU A 39 -4.52 -5.91 -0.83
C GLU A 39 -3.20 -5.46 -0.20
N ILE A 40 -3.22 -4.30 0.45
CA ILE A 40 -2.13 -3.75 1.27
C ILE A 40 -2.61 -3.81 2.72
N SER A 41 -1.87 -4.48 3.60
CA SER A 41 -2.31 -4.60 5.00
C SER A 41 -1.20 -4.48 6.03
N HIS A 42 -1.55 -4.12 7.27
CA HIS A 42 -0.66 -4.15 8.44
C HIS A 42 0.70 -3.50 8.16
N SER A 43 0.72 -2.28 7.62
CA SER A 43 1.94 -1.65 7.13
C SER A 43 2.14 -0.26 7.73
N ASP A 44 3.39 0.09 8.00
CA ASP A 44 3.80 1.38 8.54
C ASP A 44 4.52 2.17 7.45
N VAL A 45 3.99 3.35 7.12
CA VAL A 45 4.47 4.15 6.00
C VAL A 45 4.66 5.60 6.43
N GLY A 46 5.93 5.99 6.53
CA GLY A 46 6.38 7.37 6.66
C GLY A 46 7.00 7.84 5.34
N SER A 47 6.57 9.00 4.85
CA SER A 47 7.01 9.59 3.59
C SER A 47 7.12 11.11 3.69
N GLY A 48 7.78 11.74 2.73
CA GLY A 48 7.65 13.18 2.48
C GLY A 48 6.61 13.53 1.42
N ASP A 49 5.87 12.54 0.91
CA ASP A 49 4.72 12.70 0.00
C ASP A 49 3.58 11.74 0.41
N ASP A 50 2.72 11.30 -0.51
CA ASP A 50 1.60 10.39 -0.23
C ASP A 50 2.06 9.10 0.47
N CYS A 51 1.36 8.71 1.54
CA CYS A 51 1.56 7.44 2.24
C CYS A 51 1.22 6.29 1.29
N ILE A 52 0.01 6.34 0.74
CA ILE A 52 -0.41 5.50 -0.39
C ILE A 52 -1.02 6.42 -1.44
N SER A 53 -0.53 6.37 -2.68
CA SER A 53 -1.14 7.03 -3.83
C SER A 53 -1.80 6.00 -4.76
N ILE A 54 -3.10 6.12 -4.96
CA ILE A 54 -3.91 5.26 -5.83
C ILE A 54 -4.34 6.08 -7.03
N VAL A 55 -3.83 5.75 -8.21
CA VAL A 55 -4.02 6.55 -9.44
C VAL A 55 -4.74 5.77 -10.53
N SER A 56 -4.93 6.43 -11.68
CA SER A 56 -5.73 5.95 -12.80
C SER A 56 -5.44 4.50 -13.21
N GLY A 57 -6.48 3.81 -13.65
CA GLY A 57 -6.46 2.42 -14.08
C GLY A 57 -6.50 1.41 -12.93
N SER A 58 -6.58 1.88 -11.68
CA SER A 58 -6.61 1.01 -10.50
C SER A 58 -8.03 0.70 -10.07
N ARG A 59 -8.32 -0.57 -9.74
CA ARG A 59 -9.63 -1.02 -9.25
C ARG A 59 -9.51 -2.13 -8.22
N ALA A 60 -10.50 -2.27 -7.34
CA ALA A 60 -10.51 -3.27 -6.27
C ALA A 60 -9.24 -3.17 -5.40
N VAL A 61 -9.02 -1.99 -4.83
CA VAL A 61 -7.86 -1.68 -3.98
C VAL A 61 -8.30 -1.71 -2.52
N ARG A 62 -7.66 -2.55 -1.71
CA ARG A 62 -7.93 -2.67 -0.28
C ARG A 62 -6.70 -2.29 0.52
N ALA A 63 -6.82 -1.27 1.37
CA ALA A 63 -5.79 -0.86 2.32
C ALA A 63 -6.34 -1.05 3.74
N THR A 64 -5.79 -1.99 4.50
CA THR A 64 -6.30 -2.36 5.84
C THR A 64 -5.22 -2.21 6.91
N ASP A 65 -5.53 -1.59 8.05
CA ASP A 65 -4.60 -1.42 9.17
C ASP A 65 -3.26 -0.79 8.74
N ILE A 66 -3.36 0.39 8.12
CA ILE A 66 -2.21 1.17 7.65
C ILE A 66 -1.91 2.29 8.65
N THR A 67 -0.67 2.36 9.12
CA THR A 67 -0.17 3.52 9.86
C THR A 67 0.52 4.48 8.90
N CYS A 68 0.01 5.70 8.76
CA CYS A 68 0.60 6.75 7.92
C CYS A 68 1.12 7.90 8.79
N GLY A 69 2.39 8.26 8.63
CA GLY A 69 2.94 9.44 9.30
C GLY A 69 4.45 9.40 9.51
N PRO A 70 5.18 10.49 9.19
CA PRO A 70 4.72 11.71 8.51
C PRO A 70 4.38 11.48 7.02
N GLY A 71 3.78 12.46 6.34
CA GLY A 71 3.50 12.39 4.90
C GLY A 71 2.23 13.13 4.46
N HIS A 72 1.74 12.86 3.24
CA HIS A 72 0.56 13.50 2.66
C HIS A 72 -0.75 12.72 2.81
N GLY A 73 -0.73 11.59 3.54
CA GLY A 73 -1.91 10.75 3.76
C GLY A 73 -2.17 9.75 2.63
N ILE A 74 -3.36 9.16 2.61
CA ILE A 74 -3.79 8.23 1.55
C ILE A 74 -4.56 9.03 0.50
N SER A 75 -4.03 9.05 -0.73
CA SER A 75 -4.54 9.88 -1.81
C SER A 75 -5.05 9.06 -2.98
N ILE A 76 -6.26 9.38 -3.45
CA ILE A 76 -6.74 9.04 -4.78
C ILE A 76 -6.31 10.15 -5.74
N GLY A 77 -5.54 9.80 -6.77
CA GLY A 77 -5.05 10.72 -7.78
C GLY A 77 -3.64 11.29 -7.52
N SER A 78 -3.22 12.33 -8.24
CA SER A 78 -4.09 13.19 -9.05
C SER A 78 -4.65 12.50 -10.31
N LEU A 79 -5.94 12.66 -10.59
CA LEU A 79 -6.62 12.07 -11.76
C LEU A 79 -6.94 13.13 -12.82
N GLY A 80 -6.89 12.75 -14.10
CA GLY A 80 -7.35 13.59 -15.22
C GLY A 80 -6.39 14.69 -15.68
N ARG A 81 -5.10 14.60 -15.32
CA ARG A 81 -4.08 15.59 -15.71
C ARG A 81 -4.04 15.75 -17.24
N GLY A 82 -4.03 16.99 -17.71
CA GLY A 82 -3.92 17.28 -19.15
C GLY A 82 -5.17 16.90 -19.95
N ASN A 83 -6.35 17.06 -19.35
CA ASN A 83 -7.65 16.66 -19.92
C ASN A 83 -7.76 15.16 -20.23
N ALA A 84 -6.96 14.34 -19.53
CA ALA A 84 -6.96 12.91 -19.73
C ALA A 84 -8.21 12.27 -19.12
N GLU A 85 -8.62 11.15 -19.71
CA GLU A 85 -9.56 10.24 -19.08
C GLU A 85 -8.87 9.45 -17.95
N ALA A 86 -9.53 9.33 -16.80
CA ALA A 86 -9.01 8.57 -15.67
C ALA A 86 -10.10 7.83 -14.91
N HIS A 87 -9.79 6.61 -14.49
CA HIS A 87 -10.71 5.76 -13.72
C HIS A 87 -10.05 5.18 -12.49
N VAL A 88 -10.74 5.30 -11.34
CA VAL A 88 -10.47 4.56 -10.11
C VAL A 88 -11.79 4.08 -9.55
N SER A 89 -11.90 2.81 -9.19
CA SER A 89 -13.12 2.26 -8.59
C SER A 89 -12.85 1.24 -7.49
N ASP A 90 -13.83 1.01 -6.63
CA ASP A 90 -13.85 -0.09 -5.67
C ASP A 90 -12.66 -0.02 -4.69
N VAL A 91 -12.51 1.13 -4.02
CA VAL A 91 -11.42 1.36 -3.06
C VAL A 91 -11.93 1.26 -1.63
N ILE A 92 -11.26 0.48 -0.80
CA ILE A 92 -11.59 0.35 0.62
C ILE A 92 -10.35 0.65 1.44
N VAL A 93 -10.45 1.66 2.29
CA VAL A 93 -9.48 1.97 3.33
C VAL A 93 -10.14 1.69 4.68
N ASN A 94 -9.60 0.74 5.42
CA ASN A 94 -10.17 0.29 6.69
C ASN A 94 -9.12 0.27 7.80
N GLY A 95 -9.40 0.83 8.97
CA GLY A 95 -8.47 0.74 10.12
C GLY A 95 -7.21 1.60 9.99
N ALA A 96 -7.22 2.61 9.11
CA ALA A 96 -6.04 3.45 8.91
C ALA A 96 -5.85 4.43 10.09
N ARG A 97 -4.60 4.66 10.47
CA ARG A 97 -4.19 5.64 11.49
C ARG A 97 -3.27 6.68 10.88
N PHE A 98 -3.59 7.95 11.07
CA PHE A 98 -2.81 9.07 10.54
C PHE A 98 -2.18 9.88 11.67
N TYR A 99 -0.88 10.13 11.59
CA TYR A 99 -0.14 10.91 12.57
C TYR A 99 0.66 12.02 11.88
N GLU A 100 0.37 13.28 12.25
CA GLU A 100 1.11 14.45 11.79
C GLU A 100 1.24 14.57 10.25
N THR A 101 0.28 14.03 9.52
CA THR A 101 0.22 14.11 8.06
C THR A 101 -0.41 15.42 7.59
N THR A 102 -0.09 15.84 6.36
CA THR A 102 -0.73 17.03 5.77
C THR A 102 -2.17 16.75 5.34
N ASN A 103 -2.53 15.49 5.08
CA ASN A 103 -3.91 15.08 4.83
C ASN A 103 -4.19 13.71 5.44
N GLY A 104 -5.46 13.39 5.70
CA GLY A 104 -5.89 12.04 6.05
C GLY A 104 -6.20 11.26 4.78
N VAL A 105 -7.49 11.24 4.42
CA VAL A 105 -7.98 10.65 3.17
C VAL A 105 -8.29 11.77 2.16
N ARG A 106 -7.68 11.66 0.98
CA ARG A 106 -7.67 12.74 -0.01
C ARG A 106 -8.05 12.23 -1.39
N ILE A 107 -8.86 13.00 -2.12
CA ILE A 107 -9.13 12.80 -3.56
C ILE A 107 -8.72 14.06 -4.30
N LYS A 108 -7.84 13.93 -5.30
CA LYS A 108 -7.33 15.02 -6.14
C LYS A 108 -7.68 14.77 -7.60
N THR A 109 -8.39 15.67 -8.25
CA THR A 109 -8.66 15.59 -9.69
C THR A 109 -8.41 16.91 -10.39
N TRP A 110 -7.88 16.86 -11.59
CA TRP A 110 -7.63 18.04 -12.42
C TRP A 110 -8.91 18.49 -13.12
N GLN A 111 -9.08 19.82 -13.20
CA GLN A 111 -10.05 20.43 -14.10
C GLN A 111 -9.75 20.05 -15.56
N GLY A 112 -10.80 19.82 -16.36
CA GLY A 112 -10.71 19.42 -17.76
C GLY A 112 -10.62 17.91 -17.99
N GLY A 113 -10.30 17.12 -16.96
CA GLY A 113 -10.29 15.65 -17.03
C GLY A 113 -11.68 15.04 -17.27
N SER A 114 -11.71 13.76 -17.63
CA SER A 114 -12.94 12.98 -17.83
C SER A 114 -12.82 11.57 -17.22
N GLY A 115 -13.94 10.85 -17.09
CA GLY A 115 -13.96 9.53 -16.46
C GLY A 115 -14.52 9.60 -15.03
N SER A 116 -14.04 8.73 -14.14
CA SER A 116 -14.73 8.50 -12.86
C SER A 116 -13.82 8.07 -11.71
N ALA A 117 -14.12 8.58 -10.52
CA ALA A 117 -13.59 8.08 -9.26
C ALA A 117 -14.77 7.70 -8.37
N ASN A 118 -15.07 6.40 -8.25
CA ASN A 118 -16.34 5.95 -7.65
C ASN A 118 -16.24 4.71 -6.76
N ASN A 119 -17.31 4.46 -6.01
CA ASN A 119 -17.48 3.31 -5.13
C ASN A 119 -16.30 3.13 -4.17
N MET A 120 -16.17 4.06 -3.22
CA MET A 120 -15.08 4.01 -2.25
C MET A 120 -15.59 4.12 -0.82
N THR A 121 -14.93 3.40 0.08
CA THR A 121 -15.25 3.40 1.50
C THR A 121 -13.99 3.67 2.32
N PHE A 122 -14.03 4.72 3.13
CA PHE A 122 -13.01 5.08 4.10
C PHE A 122 -13.60 4.88 5.49
N MET A 123 -13.21 3.83 6.19
CA MET A 123 -13.87 3.43 7.44
C MET A 123 -12.93 3.08 8.58
N ASN A 124 -13.40 3.28 9.81
CA ASN A 124 -12.66 3.00 11.05
C ASN A 124 -11.30 3.70 11.06
N ILE A 125 -11.29 5.01 10.81
CA ILE A 125 -10.06 5.80 10.66
C ILE A 125 -9.83 6.65 11.90
N GLU A 126 -8.59 6.63 12.39
CA GLU A 126 -8.14 7.49 13.48
C GLU A 126 -7.16 8.55 12.96
N MET A 127 -7.36 9.81 13.37
CA MET A 127 -6.51 10.92 12.96
C MET A 127 -5.93 11.67 14.16
N ASN A 128 -4.62 11.88 14.17
CA ASN A 128 -3.92 12.63 15.20
C ASN A 128 -3.11 13.76 14.56
N ASN A 129 -3.47 15.00 14.89
CA ASN A 129 -2.77 16.20 14.42
C ASN A 129 -2.63 16.26 12.88
N VAL A 130 -3.69 15.90 12.16
CA VAL A 130 -3.70 15.86 10.68
C VAL A 130 -4.14 17.21 10.13
N GLN A 131 -3.40 17.81 9.18
CA GLN A 131 -3.72 19.17 8.74
C GLN A 131 -5.05 19.27 7.97
N ASN A 132 -5.30 18.36 7.02
CA ASN A 132 -6.54 18.29 6.25
C ASN A 132 -7.13 16.86 6.33
N PRO A 133 -7.87 16.53 7.39
CA PRO A 133 -8.40 15.19 7.65
C PRO A 133 -9.11 14.53 6.45
N ILE A 134 -10.15 15.17 5.92
CA ILE A 134 -10.96 14.63 4.81
C ILE A 134 -11.04 15.70 3.73
N ILE A 135 -10.54 15.38 2.53
CA ILE A 135 -10.50 16.35 1.42
C ILE A 135 -10.85 15.73 0.06
N ILE A 136 -11.72 16.43 -0.68
CA ILE A 136 -11.93 16.26 -2.11
C ILE A 136 -11.58 17.59 -2.77
N ASP A 137 -10.63 17.57 -3.69
CA ASP A 137 -10.20 18.72 -4.47
C ASP A 137 -10.30 18.38 -5.96
N GLN A 138 -11.41 18.77 -6.59
CA GLN A 138 -11.59 18.67 -8.05
C GLN A 138 -11.09 19.91 -8.80
N ASN A 139 -10.52 20.88 -8.07
CA ASN A 139 -9.94 22.11 -8.61
C ASN A 139 -8.41 22.04 -8.61
N TYR A 140 -7.84 20.83 -8.63
CA TYR A 140 -6.39 20.64 -8.56
C TYR A 140 -5.71 21.17 -9.83
N CYS A 141 -4.72 22.06 -9.66
CA CYS A 141 -3.96 22.62 -10.77
C CYS A 141 -2.47 22.79 -10.43
N ALA A 142 -1.66 23.11 -11.45
CA ALA A 142 -0.22 23.23 -11.29
C ALA A 142 0.14 24.47 -10.44
N PRO A 143 1.18 24.39 -9.57
CA PRO A 143 1.63 25.54 -8.82
C PRO A 143 1.95 26.70 -9.75
N LYS A 144 1.48 27.92 -9.42
CA LYS A 144 1.66 29.17 -10.17
C LYS A 144 0.73 29.40 -11.38
N LYS A 145 -0.26 28.55 -11.61
CA LYS A 145 -1.35 28.85 -12.55
C LYS A 145 -2.66 29.01 -11.78
N GLU A 146 -3.46 30.01 -12.12
CA GLU A 146 -4.85 30.05 -11.66
C GLU A 146 -5.57 28.81 -12.20
N CYS A 147 -6.30 28.12 -11.33
CA CYS A 147 -7.08 26.96 -11.74
C CYS A 147 -8.26 27.47 -12.58
N GLU A 148 -8.06 27.50 -13.91
CA GLU A 148 -9.12 27.84 -14.85
C GLU A 148 -10.24 26.80 -14.74
N GLU A 149 -11.45 27.26 -14.43
CA GLU A 149 -12.63 26.40 -14.48
C GLU A 149 -12.81 25.84 -15.90
N LYS A 150 -13.12 24.55 -15.98
CA LYS A 150 -13.36 23.83 -17.23
C LYS A 150 -14.76 23.22 -17.24
N ASN A 151 -15.23 22.91 -18.45
CA ASN A 151 -16.56 22.33 -18.67
C ASN A 151 -16.60 20.82 -18.44
N SER A 152 -15.48 20.21 -18.06
CA SER A 152 -15.35 18.79 -17.74
C SER A 152 -14.50 18.60 -16.49
N ALA A 153 -14.81 17.57 -15.72
CA ALA A 153 -13.99 17.06 -14.62
C ALA A 153 -14.27 15.56 -14.42
N ILE A 154 -13.41 14.90 -13.64
CA ILE A 154 -13.65 13.50 -13.22
C ILE A 154 -14.94 13.43 -12.39
N GLN A 155 -15.87 12.55 -12.73
CA GLN A 155 -17.05 12.33 -11.88
C GLN A 155 -16.64 11.62 -10.58
N VAL A 156 -16.72 12.33 -9.46
CA VAL A 156 -16.53 11.76 -8.12
C VAL A 156 -17.91 11.39 -7.57
N ARG A 157 -18.12 10.12 -7.24
CA ARG A 157 -19.42 9.68 -6.72
C ARG A 157 -19.35 8.43 -5.84
N ASP A 158 -20.43 8.17 -5.10
CA ASP A 158 -20.61 6.94 -4.32
C ASP A 158 -19.45 6.74 -3.31
N LEU A 159 -19.25 7.75 -2.45
CA LEU A 159 -18.20 7.73 -1.43
C LEU A 159 -18.81 7.62 -0.04
N TRP A 160 -18.24 6.73 0.76
CA TRP A 160 -18.68 6.51 2.13
C TRP A 160 -17.54 6.74 3.11
N TYR A 161 -17.69 7.73 3.98
CA TYR A 161 -16.79 7.99 5.10
C TYR A 161 -17.49 7.55 6.39
N GLN A 162 -16.99 6.50 7.05
CA GLN A 162 -17.67 5.88 8.19
C GLN A 162 -16.77 5.78 9.41
N ASN A 163 -17.28 6.15 10.59
CA ASN A 163 -16.57 5.94 11.86
C ASN A 163 -15.14 6.52 11.80
N ILE A 164 -15.05 7.81 11.50
CA ILE A 164 -13.78 8.54 11.41
C ILE A 164 -13.69 9.45 12.62
N THR A 165 -12.66 9.29 13.43
CA THR A 165 -12.48 10.07 14.66
C THR A 165 -11.08 10.65 14.76
N GLY A 166 -10.92 11.77 15.45
CA GLY A 166 -9.59 12.33 15.67
C GLY A 166 -9.51 13.84 15.75
N THR A 167 -8.31 14.35 15.45
CA THR A 167 -7.95 15.75 15.57
C THR A 167 -7.37 16.33 14.28
N SER A 168 -7.85 17.51 13.93
CA SER A 168 -7.35 18.35 12.84
C SER A 168 -6.29 19.32 13.37
N ALA A 169 -5.19 19.53 12.65
CA ALA A 169 -4.21 20.56 12.97
C ALA A 169 -4.62 21.94 12.41
N THR A 170 -5.57 21.98 11.46
CA THR A 170 -6.11 23.22 10.89
C THR A 170 -7.60 23.35 11.18
N ARG A 171 -8.12 24.57 11.06
CA ARG A 171 -9.54 24.87 11.33
C ARG A 171 -10.50 24.12 10.40
N VAL A 172 -10.14 23.89 9.14
CA VAL A 172 -11.03 23.21 8.18
C VAL A 172 -10.71 21.73 8.17
N ALA A 173 -11.52 20.93 8.86
CA ALA A 173 -11.29 19.49 9.00
C ALA A 173 -11.88 18.69 7.82
N ILE A 174 -12.99 19.16 7.25
CA ILE A 174 -13.63 18.56 6.07
C ILE A 174 -13.64 19.60 4.96
N LYS A 175 -13.03 19.30 3.82
CA LYS A 175 -13.01 20.18 2.65
C LYS A 175 -13.47 19.42 1.41
N PHE A 176 -14.67 19.73 0.92
CA PHE A 176 -15.16 19.27 -0.37
C PHE A 176 -15.21 20.46 -1.33
N ASP A 177 -14.29 20.49 -2.28
CA ASP A 177 -14.15 21.52 -3.31
C ASP A 177 -14.37 20.88 -4.67
N CYS A 178 -15.65 20.60 -4.96
CA CYS A 178 -16.06 19.92 -6.17
C CYS A 178 -16.22 20.90 -7.35
N SER A 179 -16.06 20.40 -8.57
CA SER A 179 -16.09 21.20 -9.80
C SER A 179 -17.48 21.82 -9.98
N ASN A 180 -17.59 23.10 -10.32
CA ASN A 180 -18.88 23.76 -10.57
C ASN A 180 -19.71 23.10 -11.70
N THR A 181 -19.05 22.47 -12.66
CA THR A 181 -19.69 21.85 -13.84
C THR A 181 -20.01 20.37 -13.65
N VAL A 182 -19.30 19.70 -12.72
CA VAL A 182 -19.46 18.27 -12.42
C VAL A 182 -19.42 18.11 -10.89
N LYS A 183 -20.59 18.14 -10.27
CA LYS A 183 -20.73 18.04 -8.81
C LYS A 183 -20.28 16.66 -8.29
N CYS A 184 -19.89 16.60 -7.03
CA CYS A 184 -19.72 15.32 -6.34
C CYS A 184 -21.09 14.77 -5.92
N GLU A 185 -21.33 13.48 -6.13
CA GLU A 185 -22.66 12.85 -5.92
C GLU A 185 -22.58 11.65 -4.97
N GLY A 186 -23.63 11.43 -4.16
CA GLY A 186 -23.69 10.25 -3.28
C GLY A 186 -22.56 10.20 -2.26
N ILE A 187 -22.22 11.35 -1.65
CA ILE A 187 -21.22 11.42 -0.57
C ILE A 187 -21.93 11.20 0.76
N VAL A 188 -21.48 10.20 1.52
CA VAL A 188 -22.07 9.87 2.82
C VAL A 188 -21.03 10.08 3.91
N LEU A 189 -21.39 10.89 4.92
CA LEU A 189 -20.65 11.03 6.17
C LEU A 189 -21.43 10.31 7.26
N GLN A 190 -20.87 9.22 7.80
CA GLN A 190 -21.47 8.46 8.87
C GLN A 190 -20.56 8.43 10.09
N ASP A 191 -21.03 8.93 11.22
CA ASP A 191 -20.29 8.89 12.49
C ASP A 191 -18.86 9.45 12.37
N VAL A 192 -18.74 10.66 11.79
CA VAL A 192 -17.47 11.37 11.61
C VAL A 192 -17.31 12.42 12.70
N ASN A 193 -16.38 12.24 13.63
CA ASN A 193 -16.16 13.12 14.78
C ASN A 193 -14.72 13.64 14.83
N LEU A 194 -14.50 14.79 14.21
CA LEU A 194 -13.22 15.49 14.18
C LEU A 194 -13.27 16.71 15.10
N ARG A 195 -12.16 16.95 15.80
CA ARG A 195 -11.98 18.08 16.73
C ARG A 195 -10.73 18.85 16.39
N GLN A 196 -10.56 20.06 16.92
CA GLN A 196 -9.30 20.76 16.78
C GLN A 196 -8.24 20.08 17.65
N TYR A 197 -7.01 19.96 17.14
CA TYR A 197 -5.87 19.44 17.89
C TYR A 197 -5.49 20.34 19.06
N ARG A 198 -5.53 21.66 18.86
CA ARG A 198 -5.33 22.66 19.92
C ARG A 198 -6.64 22.89 20.66
N LEU A 199 -6.60 22.85 21.99
CA LEU A 199 -7.76 23.11 22.86
C LEU A 199 -8.35 24.50 22.60
N GLY A 200 -9.68 24.58 22.52
CA GLY A 200 -10.42 25.85 22.58
C GLY A 200 -11.13 26.27 21.29
N ASP A 201 -10.78 25.69 20.14
CA ASP A 201 -11.43 26.01 18.86
C ASP A 201 -12.26 24.83 18.34
N GLU A 202 -13.36 25.15 17.66
CA GLU A 202 -14.13 24.18 16.87
C GLU A 202 -13.57 24.08 15.44
N VAL A 203 -13.57 22.87 14.90
CA VAL A 203 -13.28 22.64 13.49
C VAL A 203 -14.49 22.99 12.62
N GLN A 204 -14.24 23.25 11.34
CA GLN A 204 -15.24 23.64 10.36
C GLN A 204 -15.21 22.70 9.14
N ALA A 205 -16.32 22.63 8.44
CA ALA A 205 -16.41 22.02 7.12
C ALA A 205 -16.59 23.11 6.05
N SER A 206 -15.91 22.94 4.91
CA SER A 206 -16.10 23.77 3.71
C SER A 206 -16.51 22.87 2.57
N CYS A 207 -17.74 23.04 2.08
CA CYS A 207 -18.36 22.10 1.13
C CYS A 207 -18.98 22.88 -0.02
N LYS A 208 -18.48 22.65 -1.23
CA LYS A 208 -18.86 23.33 -2.47
C LYS A 208 -19.23 22.31 -3.53
N ASN A 209 -20.36 22.56 -4.20
CA ASN A 209 -20.93 21.74 -5.27
C ASN A 209 -20.90 20.22 -5.01
N VAL A 210 -21.37 19.83 -3.83
CA VAL A 210 -21.40 18.44 -3.39
C VAL A 210 -22.79 18.09 -2.88
N GLU A 211 -23.29 16.94 -3.29
CA GLU A 211 -24.48 16.30 -2.74
C GLU A 211 -24.05 15.32 -1.65
N LEU A 212 -24.42 15.62 -0.40
CA LEU A 212 -24.02 14.82 0.74
C LEU A 212 -25.15 14.51 1.72
N THR A 213 -25.02 13.37 2.39
CA THR A 213 -25.91 12.89 3.43
C THR A 213 -25.12 12.62 4.71
N ASP A 214 -25.57 13.19 5.82
CA ASP A 214 -25.04 12.90 7.16
C ASP A 214 -25.90 11.79 7.81
N ILE A 215 -25.25 10.82 8.45
CA ILE A 215 -25.88 9.76 9.24
C ILE A 215 -25.20 9.69 10.61
N GLY A 216 -25.99 9.71 11.70
CA GLY A 216 -25.44 9.65 13.05
C GLY A 216 -24.74 10.95 13.44
N VAL A 217 -23.62 10.85 14.19
CA VAL A 217 -22.92 12.03 14.71
C VAL A 217 -21.86 12.50 13.72
N VAL A 218 -22.10 13.66 13.09
CA VAL A 218 -21.14 14.29 12.17
C VAL A 218 -20.69 15.64 12.72
N THR A 219 -19.38 15.80 12.94
CA THR A 219 -18.72 17.04 13.38
C THR A 219 -17.35 17.14 12.69
N PRO A 220 -17.04 18.24 11.97
CA PRO A 220 -17.92 19.36 11.64
C PRO A 220 -18.93 19.00 10.52
N ARG A 221 -20.06 19.72 10.46
CA ARG A 221 -21.10 19.51 9.44
C ARG A 221 -20.94 20.45 8.25
N CYS A 222 -21.23 19.97 7.04
CA CYS A 222 -21.41 20.83 5.88
C CYS A 222 -22.74 21.60 5.97
N PRO A 223 -22.80 22.89 5.57
CA PRO A 223 -24.04 23.67 5.65
C PRO A 223 -25.24 23.12 4.84
N ASN A 224 -24.99 22.37 3.77
CA ASN A 224 -26.03 21.86 2.86
C ASN A 224 -26.25 20.34 2.96
N ALA A 225 -25.79 19.72 4.05
CA ALA A 225 -25.95 18.28 4.26
C ALA A 225 -27.41 17.90 4.45
N GLN A 226 -27.87 16.86 3.75
CA GLN A 226 -29.15 16.24 4.06
C GLN A 226 -28.98 15.34 5.30
N GLU A 227 -29.95 15.36 6.22
CA GLU A 227 -30.02 14.35 7.28
C GLU A 227 -30.63 13.08 6.69
N GLY A 228 -29.81 12.03 6.60
CA GLY A 228 -30.28 10.72 6.17
C GLY A 228 -30.83 9.94 7.34
N ASN A 229 -31.96 9.27 7.15
CA ASN A 229 -32.20 8.04 7.91
C ASN A 229 -31.08 7.05 7.56
N PRO A 230 -30.53 6.30 8.53
CA PRO A 230 -29.47 5.34 8.24
C PRO A 230 -29.93 4.41 7.10
N PRO A 231 -29.26 4.43 5.93
CA PRO A 231 -29.52 3.45 4.89
C PRO A 231 -29.26 2.07 5.47
N SER A 232 -29.92 1.05 4.91
CA SER A 232 -29.43 -0.32 5.03
C SER A 232 -27.93 -0.29 4.73
N ALA A 233 -27.10 -0.73 5.68
CA ALA A 233 -25.65 -0.63 5.57
C ALA A 233 -25.19 -1.05 4.17
N PRO A 234 -24.20 -0.36 3.57
CA PRO A 234 -23.65 -0.79 2.29
C PRO A 234 -23.27 -2.26 2.43
N ALA A 235 -23.69 -3.08 1.45
CA ALA A 235 -23.45 -4.51 1.50
C ALA A 235 -21.95 -4.71 1.81
N PRO A 236 -21.61 -5.61 2.76
CA PRO A 236 -20.22 -5.84 3.09
C PRO A 236 -19.46 -6.11 1.79
N PRO A 237 -18.27 -5.52 1.61
CA PRO A 237 -17.54 -5.69 0.38
C PRO A 237 -17.40 -7.18 0.10
N PRO A 238 -17.58 -7.63 -1.16
CA PRO A 238 -17.47 -9.04 -1.47
C PRO A 238 -16.16 -9.55 -0.88
N PRO A 239 -16.16 -10.76 -0.26
CA PRO A 239 -14.94 -11.35 0.22
C PRO A 239 -13.92 -11.33 -0.93
N PRO A 240 -12.64 -11.04 -0.65
CA PRO A 240 -11.62 -11.03 -1.68
C PRO A 240 -11.77 -12.31 -2.48
N SER A 241 -11.97 -12.19 -3.79
CA SER A 241 -12.08 -13.33 -4.70
C SER A 241 -10.88 -14.22 -4.41
N VAL A 242 -11.10 -15.32 -3.68
CA VAL A 242 -10.03 -16.25 -3.38
C VAL A 242 -9.60 -16.75 -4.75
N PRO A 243 -8.37 -16.47 -5.21
CA PRO A 243 -7.92 -17.04 -6.47
C PRO A 243 -8.10 -18.54 -6.31
N ALA A 244 -8.84 -19.15 -7.24
CA ALA A 244 -9.06 -20.59 -7.23
C ALA A 244 -7.70 -21.25 -6.98
N LEU A 245 -7.63 -22.07 -5.92
CA LEU A 245 -6.43 -22.82 -5.62
C LEU A 245 -5.99 -23.46 -6.95
N PRO A 246 -4.72 -23.31 -7.38
CA PRO A 246 -4.26 -24.06 -8.54
C PRO A 246 -4.64 -25.53 -8.32
N PRO A 247 -5.15 -26.23 -9.34
CA PRO A 247 -5.45 -27.65 -9.19
C PRO A 247 -4.21 -28.32 -8.59
N PRO A 248 -4.39 -29.22 -7.60
CA PRO A 248 -3.26 -29.92 -7.01
C PRO A 248 -2.40 -30.47 -8.16
N PRO A 249 -1.06 -30.35 -8.09
CA PRO A 249 -0.21 -30.94 -9.11
C PRO A 249 -0.65 -32.39 -9.28
N LEU A 250 -0.95 -32.78 -10.51
CA LEU A 250 -1.24 -34.17 -10.85
C LEU A 250 -0.18 -35.00 -10.15
N LEU A 251 -0.63 -35.85 -9.20
CA LEU A 251 0.25 -36.77 -8.48
C LEU A 251 1.13 -37.42 -9.53
N ALA A 252 2.45 -37.22 -9.42
CA ALA A 252 3.39 -37.92 -10.27
C ALA A 252 3.05 -39.42 -10.19
N PRO A 253 3.04 -40.14 -11.32
CA PRO A 253 2.75 -41.57 -11.31
C PRO A 253 3.65 -42.24 -10.28
N ALA A 254 3.05 -43.11 -9.46
CA ALA A 254 3.77 -43.84 -8.43
C ALA A 254 5.03 -44.48 -9.04
N PRO A 255 6.19 -44.42 -8.36
CA PRO A 255 7.38 -45.08 -8.85
C PRO A 255 7.07 -46.57 -9.09
N PRO A 256 7.60 -47.18 -10.17
CA PRO A 256 7.36 -48.58 -10.45
C PRO A 256 7.79 -49.42 -9.24
N PRO A 257 7.08 -50.53 -8.94
CA PRO A 257 7.45 -51.41 -7.84
C PRO A 257 8.90 -51.88 -8.01
N PRO A 258 9.65 -52.04 -6.91
CA PRO A 258 11.01 -52.55 -6.98
C PRO A 258 11.00 -53.94 -7.65
N PRO A 259 12.04 -54.27 -8.44
CA PRO A 259 12.12 -55.57 -9.08
C PRO A 259 12.10 -56.69 -8.02
N PRO A 260 11.51 -57.85 -8.33
CA PRO A 260 11.49 -58.99 -7.42
C PRO A 260 12.92 -59.38 -7.03
N PRO A 261 13.14 -59.87 -5.79
CA PRO A 261 14.46 -60.29 -5.35
C PRO A 261 14.97 -61.41 -6.26
N SER A 262 16.17 -61.20 -6.81
CA SER A 262 16.87 -62.18 -7.62
C SER A 262 17.03 -63.49 -6.85
N THR A 263 16.66 -64.61 -7.47
CA THR A 263 16.91 -65.95 -6.96
C THR A 263 18.38 -66.15 -6.59
N PRO A 264 18.70 -66.85 -5.48
CA PRO A 264 20.09 -67.06 -5.07
C PRO A 264 20.86 -67.81 -6.16
N ILE A 265 21.92 -67.19 -6.66
CA ILE A 265 22.88 -67.83 -7.57
C ILE A 265 23.66 -68.86 -6.73
N PRO A 266 23.77 -70.14 -7.17
CA PRO A 266 24.57 -71.14 -6.47
C PRO A 266 26.06 -70.71 -6.46
N PRO A 267 26.81 -71.03 -5.39
CA PRO A 267 28.18 -70.57 -5.28
C PRO A 267 29.04 -71.17 -6.40
N PRO A 268 29.95 -70.38 -7.00
CA PRO A 268 30.89 -70.88 -7.98
C PRO A 268 31.87 -71.88 -7.35
N PRO A 269 32.41 -72.84 -8.13
CA PRO A 269 33.40 -73.78 -7.63
C PRO A 269 34.67 -73.04 -7.20
N SER A 270 35.19 -73.46 -6.04
CA SER A 270 36.39 -72.90 -5.42
C SER A 270 37.59 -72.92 -6.35
N THR A 271 38.07 -71.72 -6.70
CA THR A 271 39.32 -71.50 -7.42
C THR A 271 40.53 -71.63 -6.49
N PRO A 272 41.72 -72.00 -7.01
CA PRO A 272 42.91 -72.24 -6.19
C PRO A 272 43.42 -70.93 -5.57
N VAL A 273 43.85 -71.03 -4.32
CA VAL A 273 44.48 -69.95 -3.53
C VAL A 273 45.72 -69.42 -4.26
N PRO A 274 45.79 -68.12 -4.58
CA PRO A 274 47.02 -67.48 -5.03
C PRO A 274 48.00 -67.32 -3.85
N GLN A 275 49.27 -67.64 -4.06
CA GLN A 275 50.34 -67.38 -3.09
C GLN A 275 50.44 -65.87 -2.76
N PRO A 276 50.80 -65.51 -1.52
CA PRO A 276 50.99 -64.11 -1.15
C PRO A 276 52.18 -63.49 -1.92
N PRO A 277 52.05 -62.23 -2.39
CA PRO A 277 53.18 -61.49 -2.95
C PRO A 277 54.22 -61.15 -1.87
N PRO A 278 55.50 -60.97 -2.25
CA PRO A 278 56.56 -60.58 -1.31
C PRO A 278 56.30 -59.19 -0.68
N PRO A 279 56.83 -58.92 0.52
CA PRO A 279 56.60 -57.66 1.21
C PRO A 279 57.15 -56.48 0.38
N SER A 280 56.30 -55.47 0.21
CA SER A 280 56.65 -54.22 -0.45
C SER A 280 57.66 -53.43 0.41
N ALA A 281 58.62 -52.80 -0.25
CA ALA A 281 59.67 -51.98 0.37
C ALA A 281 59.09 -50.84 1.23
N PRO A 282 59.79 -50.41 2.31
CA PRO A 282 59.33 -49.33 3.17
C PRO A 282 59.15 -48.01 2.40
N ALA A 283 58.08 -47.29 2.71
CA ALA A 283 57.76 -45.99 2.14
C ALA A 283 58.86 -44.96 2.41
N PRO A 284 59.14 -44.03 1.46
CA PRO A 284 60.08 -42.93 1.68
C PRO A 284 59.53 -41.96 2.75
N PRO A 285 60.41 -41.34 3.56
CA PRO A 285 60.00 -40.41 4.61
C PRO A 285 59.33 -39.15 4.03
N LEU A 286 58.31 -38.66 4.73
CA LEU A 286 57.61 -37.41 4.40
C LEU A 286 58.58 -36.22 4.34
N PRO A 287 58.39 -35.27 3.40
CA PRO A 287 59.17 -34.04 3.36
C PRO A 287 58.84 -33.15 4.58
N PRO A 288 59.82 -32.38 5.08
CA PRO A 288 59.64 -31.52 6.25
C PRO A 288 58.67 -30.37 5.95
N SER A 289 57.85 -30.04 6.96
CA SER A 289 56.90 -28.93 6.96
C SER A 289 57.58 -27.59 6.63
N ALA A 290 56.95 -26.81 5.76
CA ALA A 290 57.41 -25.48 5.38
C ALA A 290 57.51 -24.53 6.60
N PRO A 291 58.51 -23.63 6.64
CA PRO A 291 58.67 -22.69 7.74
C PRO A 291 57.55 -21.63 7.74
N THR A 292 56.97 -21.41 8.92
CA THR A 292 56.05 -20.31 9.22
C THR A 292 56.71 -18.95 8.94
N LEU A 293 56.10 -18.16 8.05
CA LEU A 293 56.46 -16.77 7.80
C LEU A 293 56.29 -15.92 9.07
N PRO A 294 57.22 -15.00 9.39
CA PRO A 294 57.06 -14.06 10.50
C PRO A 294 55.96 -13.02 10.18
N PRO A 295 55.29 -12.49 11.21
CA PRO A 295 54.23 -11.49 11.02
C PRO A 295 54.79 -10.17 10.45
N PRO A 296 53.99 -9.42 9.68
CA PRO A 296 54.41 -8.13 9.12
C PRO A 296 54.62 -7.08 10.23
N PRO A 297 55.55 -6.12 10.03
CA PRO A 297 55.81 -5.05 10.99
C PRO A 297 54.62 -4.08 11.09
N PRO A 298 54.43 -3.43 12.26
CA PRO A 298 53.34 -2.48 12.46
C PRO A 298 53.53 -1.21 11.61
N PRO A 299 52.42 -0.55 11.21
CA PRO A 299 52.47 0.66 10.39
C PRO A 299 53.11 1.84 11.16
N PRO A 300 53.80 2.76 10.45
CA PRO A 300 54.42 3.92 11.07
C PRO A 300 53.36 4.89 11.62
N LEU A 301 53.63 5.44 12.81
CA LEU A 301 52.83 6.50 13.44
C LEU A 301 52.86 7.77 12.57
N PRO A 302 51.74 8.50 12.45
CA PRO A 302 51.71 9.77 11.74
C PRO A 302 52.52 10.84 12.49
N PRO A 303 53.22 11.75 11.78
CA PRO A 303 53.90 12.87 12.40
C PRO A 303 52.89 13.92 12.87
N SER A 304 52.96 14.31 14.16
CA SER A 304 52.46 15.60 14.66
C SER A 304 53.31 16.72 14.05
N PRO A 305 52.78 17.89 13.65
CA PRO A 305 51.75 18.68 14.32
C PRO A 305 50.55 19.11 13.45
#